data_AF-A0A955EJ87-F1
#
_entry.id   AF-A0A955EJ87-F1
#
_cell.length_a   1.000
_cell.length_b   1.000
_cell.length_c   1.000
_cell.angle_alpha   90.00
_cell.angle_beta   90.00
_cell.angle_gamma   90.00
#
_symmetry.space_group_name_H-M   'P 1'
#
loop_
_entity.id
_entity.type
_entity.pdbx_description
1 polymer ?
#
loop_
_entity_poly.entity_id
_entity_poly.type
_entity_poly.pdbx_seq_one_letter_code
_entity_poly.pdbx_strand_id
1 'polypeptide(L)'
;MPDPRTLETYVAWLTEGGHVQAVLDGGAAHATVTRLHPGPDGALKVESRYLFASHSDFDRYEREHAPALRADGVARFGNTPGVSFSRWTGDLVQAWP
;
A
#
# COMPACT_ATOMS: atom_id res chain seq x y z
N MET A 1 -0.64 19.90 0.34
CA MET A 1 -0.80 18.65 1.13
C MET A 1 -2.12 18.03 0.71
N PRO A 2 -2.24 16.70 0.67
CA PRO A 2 -3.52 16.08 0.36
C PRO A 2 -4.52 16.41 1.48
N ASP A 3 -5.77 16.65 1.12
CA ASP A 3 -6.84 16.96 2.07
C ASP A 3 -7.48 15.68 2.64
N PRO A 4 -8.26 15.77 3.73
CA PRO A 4 -8.89 14.61 4.35
C PRO A 4 -9.80 13.78 3.41
N ARG A 5 -10.47 14.37 2.41
CA ARG A 5 -11.30 13.59 1.48
C ARG A 5 -10.45 12.78 0.53
N THR A 6 -9.31 13.33 0.09
CA THR A 6 -8.32 12.59 -0.70
C THR A 6 -7.80 11.38 0.07
N LEU A 7 -7.50 11.55 1.37
CA LEU A 7 -7.10 10.45 2.25
C LEU A 7 -8.18 9.35 2.33
N GLU A 8 -9.43 9.73 2.60
CA GLU A 8 -10.54 8.77 2.71
C GLU A 8 -10.79 8.03 1.39
N THR A 9 -10.71 8.73 0.25
CA THR A 9 -10.84 8.11 -1.07
C THR A 9 -9.71 7.11 -1.34
N TYR A 10 -8.48 7.46 -0.95
CA TYR A 10 -7.33 6.56 -1.08
C TYR A 10 -7.48 5.31 -0.22
N VAL A 11 -7.91 5.46 1.05
CA VAL A 11 -8.16 4.33 1.95
C VAL A 11 -9.29 3.45 1.41
N ALA A 12 -10.40 4.04 0.94
CA ALA A 12 -11.50 3.28 0.38
C ALA A 12 -11.07 2.47 -0.86
N TRP A 13 -10.21 3.03 -1.72
CA TRP A 13 -9.64 2.26 -2.84
C TRP A 13 -8.74 1.11 -2.37
N LEU A 14 -7.91 1.33 -1.35
CA LEU A 14 -7.07 0.28 -0.77
C LEU A 14 -7.93 -0.87 -0.23
N THR A 15 -9.01 -0.56 0.49
CA THR A 15 -9.84 -1.54 1.20
C THR A 15 -11.01 -2.01 0.33
N GLU A 16 -12.09 -1.23 0.28
CA GLU A 16 -13.36 -1.56 -0.37
C GLU A 16 -13.25 -1.65 -1.90
N GLY A 17 -12.33 -0.89 -2.48
CA GLY A 17 -12.00 -0.89 -3.90
C GLY A 17 -11.20 -2.11 -4.36
N GLY A 18 -10.81 -3.00 -3.44
CA GLY A 18 -10.22 -4.30 -3.76
C GLY A 18 -8.74 -4.28 -4.09
N HIS A 19 -8.02 -3.15 -3.95
CA HIS A 19 -6.58 -3.12 -4.24
C HIS A 19 -5.80 -4.06 -3.30
N VAL A 20 -6.04 -4.00 -1.98
CA VAL A 20 -5.40 -4.92 -1.02
C VAL A 20 -5.80 -6.36 -1.31
N GLN A 21 -7.06 -6.62 -1.68
CA GLN A 21 -7.49 -7.96 -2.06
C GLN A 21 -6.71 -8.47 -3.27
N ALA A 22 -6.49 -7.65 -4.30
CA ALA A 22 -5.70 -8.03 -5.45
C ALA A 22 -4.21 -8.32 -5.12
N VAL A 23 -3.65 -7.69 -4.07
CA VAL A 23 -2.31 -8.03 -3.57
C VAL A 23 -2.32 -9.38 -2.85
N LEU A 24 -3.36 -9.68 -2.05
CA LEU A 24 -3.55 -10.99 -1.42
C LEU A 24 -3.71 -12.09 -2.48
N ASP A 25 -4.54 -11.85 -3.50
CA ASP A 25 -4.72 -12.76 -4.64
C ASP A 25 -3.41 -12.95 -5.44
N GLY A 26 -2.53 -11.95 -5.42
CA GLY A 26 -1.18 -12.00 -5.98
C GLY A 26 -0.15 -12.76 -5.12
N GLY A 27 -0.55 -13.30 -3.97
CA GLY A 27 0.26 -14.19 -3.14
C GLY A 27 0.75 -13.62 -1.80
N ALA A 28 0.30 -12.42 -1.39
CA ALA A 28 0.56 -11.95 -0.03
C ALA A 28 -0.25 -12.79 0.98
N ALA A 29 0.39 -13.20 2.07
CA ALA A 29 -0.25 -13.99 3.13
C ALA A 29 -1.01 -13.10 4.13
N HIS A 30 -0.51 -11.88 4.35
CA HIS A 30 -1.14 -10.92 5.25
C HIS A 30 -1.03 -9.50 4.69
N ALA A 31 -2.02 -8.67 5.01
CA ALA A 31 -2.03 -7.26 4.66
C ALA A 31 -2.52 -6.40 5.83
N THR A 32 -1.95 -5.22 5.98
CA THR A 32 -2.47 -4.17 6.87
C THR A 32 -2.58 -2.85 6.13
N VAL A 33 -3.55 -2.03 6.53
CA VAL A 33 -3.67 -0.63 6.11
C VAL A 33 -3.80 0.21 7.38
N THR A 34 -2.91 1.18 7.55
CA THR A 34 -2.82 1.99 8.77
C THR A 34 -2.80 3.46 8.41
N ARG A 35 -3.76 4.23 8.94
CA ARG A 35 -3.67 5.69 8.94
C ARG A 35 -2.64 6.10 9.98
N LEU A 36 -1.58 6.80 9.58
CA LEU A 36 -0.56 7.28 10.50
C LEU A 36 -1.01 8.61 11.08
N HIS A 37 -0.74 8.81 12.37
CA HIS A 37 -0.96 10.12 12.98
C HIS A 37 0.00 11.16 12.38
N PRO A 38 -0.46 12.40 12.12
CA PRO A 38 0.39 13.44 11.58
C PRO A 38 1.63 13.68 12.45
N GLY A 39 2.79 13.75 11.80
CA GLY A 39 4.04 14.14 12.44
C GLY A 39 4.17 15.67 12.53
N PRO A 40 5.38 16.19 12.82
CA PRO A 40 5.64 17.63 12.85
C PRO A 40 5.35 18.35 11.52
N ASP A 41 5.39 17.61 10.41
CA ASP A 41 5.07 18.10 9.07
C ASP A 41 3.55 18.26 8.82
N GLY A 42 2.70 17.83 9.76
CA GLY A 42 1.25 17.87 9.64
C GLY A 42 0.69 16.97 8.53
N ALA A 43 1.51 16.11 7.94
CA ALA A 43 1.14 15.33 6.76
C ALA A 43 0.17 14.19 7.11
N LEU A 44 -0.92 14.09 6.34
CA LEU A 44 -1.75 12.90 6.32
C LEU A 44 -1.01 11.77 5.60
N LYS A 45 -0.86 10.61 6.25
CA LYS A 45 -0.13 9.45 5.71
C LYS A 45 -0.94 8.17 5.92
N VAL A 46 -0.86 7.28 4.94
CA VAL A 46 -1.34 5.90 5.04
C VAL A 46 -0.18 4.99 4.74
N GLU A 47 -0.07 3.92 5.51
CA GLU A 47 0.87 2.84 5.25
C GLU A 47 0.10 1.56 4.94
N SER A 48 0.54 0.84 3.91
CA SER A 48 0.10 -0.54 3.67
C SER A 48 1.31 -1.45 3.79
N ARG A 49 1.16 -2.54 4.56
CA ARG A 49 2.21 -3.57 4.68
C ARG A 49 1.66 -4.88 4.18
N TYR A 50 2.47 -5.58 3.38
CA TYR A 50 2.15 -6.88 2.82
C TYR A 50 3.23 -7.86 3.22
N LEU A 51 2.84 -8.96 3.86
CA LEU A 51 3.75 -10.04 4.25
C LEU A 51 3.57 -11.20 3.29
N PHE A 52 4.68 -11.64 2.71
CA PHE A 52 4.74 -12.83 1.86
C PHE A 52 5.34 -13.99 2.64
N ALA A 53 4.90 -15.22 2.34
CA ALA A 53 5.38 -16.41 3.03
C ALA A 53 6.85 -16.75 2.72
N SER A 54 7.34 -16.29 1.57
CA SER A 54 8.71 -16.54 1.11
C SER A 54 9.19 -15.42 0.18
N HIS A 55 10.52 -15.33 0.02
CA HIS A 55 11.13 -14.48 -1.01
C HIS A 55 10.64 -14.85 -2.42
N SER A 56 10.50 -16.14 -2.73
CA SER A 56 10.01 -16.57 -4.04
C SER A 56 8.58 -16.13 -4.34
N ASP A 57 7.69 -16.11 -3.33
CA ASP A 57 6.33 -15.60 -3.52
C ASP A 57 6.33 -14.08 -3.74
N PHE A 58 7.17 -13.35 -3.00
CA PHE A 58 7.35 -11.92 -3.19
C PHE A 58 7.90 -11.60 -4.59
N ASP A 59 8.92 -12.33 -5.06
CA ASP A 59 9.51 -12.14 -6.38
C ASP A 59 8.52 -12.43 -7.52
N ARG A 60 7.67 -13.45 -7.35
CA ARG A 60 6.55 -13.71 -8.29
C ARG A 60 5.58 -12.53 -8.29
N TYR A 61 5.16 -12.06 -7.13
CA TYR A 61 4.27 -10.90 -7.00
C TYR A 61 4.86 -9.64 -7.67
N GLU A 62 6.14 -9.32 -7.41
CA GLU A 62 6.82 -8.16 -7.99
C GLU A 62 6.88 -8.22 -9.52
N ARG A 63 7.07 -9.42 -10.08
CA ARG A 63 7.16 -9.63 -11.53
C ARG A 63 5.78 -9.61 -12.21
N GLU A 64 4.79 -10.25 -11.62
CA GLU A 64 3.55 -10.63 -12.33
C GLU A 64 2.35 -9.76 -11.95
N HIS A 65 2.27 -9.27 -10.72
CA HIS A 65 1.08 -8.58 -10.20
C HIS A 65 1.35 -7.11 -9.89
N ALA A 66 2.47 -6.82 -9.23
CA ALA A 66 2.78 -5.50 -8.72
C ALA A 66 2.83 -4.39 -9.81
N PRO A 67 3.32 -4.61 -11.05
CA PRO A 67 3.38 -3.55 -12.06
C PRO A 67 2.01 -2.98 -12.42
N ALA A 68 1.01 -3.86 -12.64
CA ALA A 68 -0.35 -3.43 -12.99
C ALA A 68 -1.03 -2.71 -11.82
N LEU A 69 -0.88 -3.24 -10.60
CA LEU A 69 -1.46 -2.63 -9.39
C LEU A 69 -0.86 -1.25 -9.08
N ARG A 70 0.45 -1.07 -9.29
CA ARG A 70 1.10 0.24 -9.16
C ARG A 70 0.64 1.21 -10.23
N ALA A 71 0.51 0.75 -11.47
CA ALA A 71 0.00 1.58 -12.56
C ALA A 71 -1.42 2.08 -12.28
N ASP A 72 -2.30 1.24 -11.72
CA ASP A 72 -3.65 1.64 -11.29
C ASP A 72 -3.60 2.73 -10.20
N GLY A 73 -2.75 2.56 -9.18
CA GLY A 73 -2.57 3.58 -8.14
C GLY A 73 -2.06 4.91 -8.70
N VAL A 74 -1.06 4.89 -9.58
CA VAL A 74 -0.52 6.09 -10.25
C VAL A 74 -1.58 6.74 -11.16
N ALA A 75 -2.35 5.95 -11.90
CA ALA A 75 -3.40 6.46 -12.76
C ALA A 75 -4.50 7.20 -11.98
N ARG A 76 -4.85 6.70 -10.78
CA ARG A 76 -5.87 7.28 -9.92
C ARG A 76 -5.40 8.49 -9.12
N PHE A 77 -4.17 8.45 -8.63
CA PHE A 77 -3.71 9.41 -7.59
C PHE A 77 -2.39 10.11 -7.91
N GLY A 78 -1.67 9.69 -8.95
CA GLY A 78 -0.33 10.21 -9.28
C GLY A 78 -0.29 11.68 -9.69
N ASN A 79 -1.41 12.22 -10.19
CA ASN A 79 -1.56 13.63 -10.52
C ASN A 79 -2.32 14.43 -9.44
N THR A 80 -2.66 13.80 -8.31
CA THR A 80 -3.39 14.46 -7.22
C THR A 80 -2.43 15.37 -6.44
N PRO A 81 -2.67 16.70 -6.36
CA PRO A 81 -1.77 17.61 -5.69
C PRO A 81 -1.47 17.23 -4.24
N GLY A 82 -0.18 17.11 -3.91
CA GLY A 82 0.29 16.76 -2.57
C GLY A 82 0.27 15.27 -2.24
N VAL A 83 -0.17 14.39 -3.15
CA VAL A 83 0.02 12.95 -2.99
C VAL A 83 1.42 12.57 -3.47
N SER A 84 2.11 11.77 -2.68
CA SER A 84 3.41 11.19 -3.02
C SER A 84 3.49 9.77 -2.50
N PHE A 85 4.18 8.90 -3.23
CA PHE A 85 4.35 7.50 -2.87
C PHE A 85 5.81 7.21 -2.50
N SER A 86 6.00 6.40 -1.48
CA SER A 86 7.28 5.76 -1.16
C SER A 86 7.03 4.29 -0.85
N ARG A 87 8.06 3.47 -1.05
CA ARG A 87 8.04 2.04 -0.79
C ARG A 87 9.39 1.60 -0.26
N TRP A 88 9.36 0.62 0.61
CA TRP A 88 10.54 -0.11 1.07
C TRP A 88 10.17 -1.60 1.20
N THR A 89 11.20 -2.44 1.23
CA THR A 89 11.10 -3.89 1.41
C THR A 89 12.04 -4.29 2.53
N GLY A 90 11.75 -5.39 3.20
CA GLY A 90 12.61 -5.93 4.25
C GLY A 90 12.11 -7.27 4.76
N ASP A 91 12.99 -7.96 5.48
CA ASP A 91 12.69 -9.26 6.08
C ASP A 91 12.02 -9.08 7.45
N LEU A 92 10.91 -9.79 7.64
CA LEU A 92 10.30 -9.88 8.96
C LEU A 92 11.13 -10.80 9.85
N VAL A 93 11.90 -10.22 10.77
CA VAL A 93 12.76 -10.97 11.69
C VAL A 93 11.97 -11.57 12.85
N GLN A 94 11.02 -10.81 13.40
CA GLN A 94 10.20 -11.23 14.55
C GLN A 94 8.87 -10.45 14.52
N ALA A 95 7.79 -11.15 14.83
CA ALA A 95 6.50 -10.56 15.20
C ALA A 95 6.09 -11.07 16.58
N TRP A 96 5.45 -10.22 17.38
CA TRP A 96 4.91 -10.59 18.69
C TRP A 96 3.39 -10.70 18.58
N PRO A 97 2.75 -11.58 19.36
CA PRO A 97 1.29 -11.71 19.40
C PRO A 97 0.59 -10.47 19.96
#